data_AF-A0A2M9P5V2-F1
#
_entry.id   AF-A0A2M9P5V2-F1
#
_cell.length_a   1.000
_cell.length_b   1.000
_cell.length_c   1.000
_cell.angle_alpha   90.00
_cell.angle_beta   90.00
_cell.angle_gamma   90.00
#
_symmetry.space_group_name_H-M   'P 1'
#
loop_
_entity.id
_entity.type
_entity.pdbx_description
1 polymer ?
#
loop_
_entity_poly.entity_id
_entity_poly.type
_entity_poly.pdbx_seq_one_letter_code
_entity_poly.pdbx_strand_id
1 'polypeptide(L)' 'MIGIPRVLMLKARAAMGWCEAAITVLCLLERFKHIRNPAGYLSHLTRQAEQGSFSLAVLLQATRASSHQIVS' A
#
# COMPACT_ATOMS: atom_id res chain seq x y z
N MET A 1 13.05 -7.19 -3.41
CA MET A 1 11.97 -6.22 -3.07
C MET A 1 10.97 -6.22 -4.21
N ILE A 2 9.67 -6.02 -3.92
CA ILE A 2 8.48 -6.05 -4.82
C ILE A 2 8.50 -4.99 -5.96
N GLY A 3 9.67 -4.67 -6.52
CA GLY A 3 9.84 -3.66 -7.57
C GLY A 3 9.61 -2.22 -7.10
N ILE A 4 9.52 -1.96 -5.79
CA ILE A 4 9.32 -0.62 -5.24
C ILE A 4 10.69 0.06 -5.07
N PRO A 5 10.97 1.16 -5.79
CA PRO A 5 12.23 1.88 -5.65
C PRO A 5 12.35 2.56 -4.28
N ARG A 6 13.57 2.63 -3.75
CA ARG A 6 13.87 3.18 -2.42
C ARG A 6 13.35 4.61 -2.23
N VAL A 7 13.45 5.44 -3.26
CA VAL A 7 12.96 6.83 -3.22
C VAL A 7 11.45 6.90 -2.96
N LEU A 8 10.68 5.95 -3.50
CA LEU A 8 9.24 5.90 -3.31
C LEU A 8 8.88 5.46 -1.88
N MET A 9 9.61 4.50 -1.33
CA MET A 9 9.46 4.12 0.09
C MET A 9 9.72 5.28 1.04
N LEU A 10 10.75 6.08 0.76
CA LEU A 10 11.08 7.26 1.57
C LEU A 10 9.98 8.33 1.49
N LYS A 11 9.42 8.56 0.29
CA LYS A 11 8.27 9.47 0.13
C LYS A 11 7.03 8.97 0.86
N ALA A 12 6.70 7.69 0.73
CA ALA A 12 5.58 7.07 1.44
C ALA A 12 5.73 7.26 2.95
N ARG A 13 6.92 6.96 3.49
CA ARG A 13 7.24 7.21 4.91
C ARG A 13 7.07 8.67 5.31
N ALA A 14 7.52 9.61 4.48
CA ALA A 14 7.44 11.04 4.77
C ALA A 14 5.99 11.55 4.77
N ALA A 15 5.14 11.01 3.88
CA ALA A 15 3.74 11.44 3.75
C ALA A 15 2.80 10.77 4.77
N MET A 16 3.00 9.47 5.04
CA MET A 16 2.06 8.66 5.83
C MET A 16 2.49 8.47 7.29
N GLY A 17 3.80 8.48 7.56
CA GLY A 17 4.37 7.93 8.78
C GLY A 17 5.04 6.57 8.56
N TRP A 18 5.86 6.15 9.53
CA TRP A 18 6.66 4.93 9.42
C TRP A 18 5.80 3.66 9.46
N CYS A 19 4.87 3.60 10.41
CA CYS A 19 4.01 2.45 10.63
C CYS A 19 3.04 2.27 9.47
N GLU A 20 2.39 3.35 9.05
CA GLU A 20 1.41 3.39 7.96
C GLU A 20 2.04 2.98 6.63
N ALA A 21 3.25 3.45 6.33
CA ALA A 21 3.99 3.05 5.14
C ALA A 21 4.37 1.56 5.17
N ALA A 22 4.81 1.05 6.32
CA ALA A 22 5.13 -0.38 6.48
C ALA A 22 3.91 -1.27 6.30
N ILE A 23 2.78 -0.93 6.92
CA ILE A 23 1.51 -1.66 6.81
C ILE A 23 1.01 -1.61 5.37
N THR A 24 1.08 -0.45 4.72
CA THR A 24 0.70 -0.29 3.30
C THR A 24 1.48 -1.26 2.42
N VAL A 25 2.79 -1.34 2.58
CA VAL A 25 3.64 -2.24 1.80
C VAL A 25 3.34 -3.72 2.10
N LEU A 26 3.05 -4.06 3.35
CA LEU A 26 2.61 -5.41 3.72
C LEU A 26 1.31 -5.79 2.99
N CYS A 27 0.33 -4.89 2.96
CA CYS A 27 -0.92 -5.10 2.22
C CYS A 27 -0.70 -5.22 0.69
N LEU A 28 0.25 -4.47 0.13
CA LEU A 28 0.62 -4.62 -1.29
C LEU A 28 1.28 -5.98 -1.56
N LEU A 29 2.09 -6.49 -0.64
CA LEU A 29 2.72 -7.81 -0.74
C LEU A 29 1.69 -8.93 -0.68
N GLU A 30 0.75 -8.86 0.26
CA GLU A 30 -0.36 -9.82 0.40
C GLU A 30 -1.17 -9.92 -0.90
N ARG A 31 -1.32 -8.79 -1.60
CA ARG A 31 -2.09 -8.66 -2.84
C ARG A 31 -1.24 -8.72 -4.10
N PHE A 32 0.04 -9.05 -4.00
CA PHE A 32 0.97 -8.92 -5.13
C PHE A 32 0.54 -9.72 -6.37
N LYS A 33 -0.11 -10.88 -6.18
CA LYS A 33 -0.66 -11.70 -7.28
C LYS A 33 -1.82 -11.02 -8.04
N HIS A 34 -2.50 -10.07 -7.41
CA HIS A 34 -3.65 -9.35 -7.97
C HIS A 34 -3.29 -7.93 -8.45
N ILE A 35 -2.18 -7.36 -7.98
CA ILE A 35 -1.76 -6.00 -8.32
C ILE A 35 -0.70 -6.04 -9.44
N ARG A 36 -1.07 -5.56 -10.63
CA ARG A 36 -0.15 -5.45 -11.78
C ARG A 36 1.04 -4.51 -11.54
N ASN A 37 0.85 -3.41 -10.81
CA ASN A 37 1.89 -2.42 -10.57
C ASN A 37 1.89 -1.92 -9.11
N PRO A 38 2.61 -2.59 -8.21
CA PRO A 38 2.66 -2.21 -6.79
C PRO A 38 3.31 -0.83 -6.58
N ALA A 39 4.33 -0.46 -7.37
CA ALA A 39 4.97 0.84 -7.25
C ALA A 39 4.03 1.99 -7.66
N GLY A 40 3.23 1.80 -8.73
CA GLY A 40 2.21 2.75 -9.13
C GLY A 40 1.11 2.92 -8.07
N TYR A 41 0.67 1.81 -7.48
CA TYR A 41 -0.34 1.84 -6.42
C TYR A 41 0.17 2.53 -5.14
N LEU A 42 1.41 2.24 -4.72
CA LEU A 42 2.04 2.95 -3.60
C LEU A 42 2.20 4.45 -3.88
N SER A 43 2.53 4.83 -5.13
CA SER A 43 2.64 6.24 -5.52
C SER A 43 1.30 6.96 -5.40
N HIS A 44 0.20 6.31 -5.81
CA HIS A 44 -1.15 6.85 -5.64
C HIS A 44 -1.51 7.05 -4.17
N LEU A 45 -1.27 6.04 -3.32
CA LEU A 45 -1.53 6.11 -1.89
C LEU A 45 -0.68 7.19 -1.20
N THR A 46 0.57 7.34 -1.62
CA THR A 46 1.47 8.40 -1.13
C THR A 46 0.91 9.78 -1.46
N ARG A 47 0.43 9.98 -2.69
CA ARG A 47 -0.21 11.24 -3.10
C ARG A 47 -1.50 11.52 -2.31
N GLN A 48 -2.30 10.50 -2.01
CA GLN A 48 -3.47 10.66 -1.14
C GLN A 48 -3.08 11.05 0.28
N ALA A 49 -1.97 10.53 0.80
CA ALA A 49 -1.45 10.88 2.12
C ALA A 49 -0.94 12.32 2.18
N GLU A 50 -0.24 12.77 1.14
CA GLU A 50 0.16 14.19 0.98
C GLU A 50 -1.06 15.13 0.94
N GLN A 51 -2.20 14.65 0.45
CA GLN A 51 -3.46 15.40 0.38
C GLN A 51 -4.33 15.24 1.63
N GLY A 52 -3.88 14.51 2.65
CA GLY A 52 -4.66 14.24 3.88
C GLY A 52 -5.89 13.35 3.67
N SER A 53 -6.02 12.71 2.50
CA SER A 53 -7.15 11.84 2.14
C SER A 53 -6.83 10.35 2.28
N PHE A 54 -5.65 10.01 2.78
CA PHE A 54 -5.25 8.62 3.04
C PHE A 54 -5.91 8.10 4.32
N SER A 55 -6.47 6.90 4.23
CA SER A 55 -7.03 6.20 5.39
C SER A 55 -6.56 4.75 5.42
N LEU A 56 -5.83 4.42 6.48
CA LEU A 56 -5.34 3.05 6.72
C LEU A 56 -6.48 2.05 6.88
N ALA A 57 -7.58 2.47 7.51
CA ALA A 57 -8.76 1.62 7.70
C ALA A 57 -9.38 1.18 6.36
N VAL A 58 -9.43 2.08 5.37
CA VAL A 58 -9.94 1.76 4.02
C VAL A 58 -9.01 0.79 3.30
N LEU A 59 -7.69 1.00 3.42
CA LEU A 59 -6.68 0.12 2.83
C LEU A 59 -6.74 -1.31 3.41
N LEU A 60 -6.91 -1.43 4.73
CA LEU A 60 -7.04 -2.72 5.41
C LEU A 60 -8.33 -3.45 5.02
N GLN A 61 -9.46 -2.74 4.93
CA GLN A 61 -10.74 -3.32 4.50
C GLN A 61 -10.64 -3.87 3.07
N ALA A 62 -10.04 -3.11 2.17
CA ALA A 62 -9.80 -3.57 0.82
C ALA A 62 -8.97 -4.88 0.87
N THR A 63 -7.88 -4.89 1.63
CA THR A 63 -6.97 -6.04 1.72
C THR A 63 -7.66 -7.32 2.21
N ARG A 64 -8.47 -7.20 3.27
CA ARG A 64 -9.31 -8.31 3.76
C ARG A 64 -10.29 -8.85 2.73
N ALA A 65 -10.92 -7.97 1.93
CA ALA A 65 -11.83 -8.39 0.87
C ALA A 65 -11.12 -9.23 -0.21
N SER A 66 -9.83 -8.98 -0.47
CA SER A 66 -9.04 -9.80 -1.40
C SER A 66 -8.57 -11.13 -0.79
N SER A 67 -8.36 -11.19 0.53
CA SER A 67 -7.89 -12.41 1.21
C SER A 67 -8.95 -13.52 1.28
N HIS A 68 -10.25 -13.20 1.17
CA HIS A 68 -11.31 -14.22 1.11
C HIS A 68 -11.22 -15.09 -0.17
N GLN A 69 -10.44 -14.69 -1.17
CA GLN A 69 -10.29 -15.45 -2.42
C GLN A 69 -9.19 -16.53 -2.37
N ILE A 70 -8.47 -16.65 -1.24
CA ILE A 70 -7.37 -17.62 -1.07
C ILE A 70 -7.81 -18.85 -0.24
N VAL A 71 -8.99 -18.80 0.40
CA VAL A 71 -9.52 -19.89 1.26
C VAL A 71 -10.83 -20.48 0.70
N SER A 72 -10.96 -20.56 -0.63
CA SER A 72 -12.06 -21.27 -1.29
C SER A 72 -11.55 -22.10 -2.45
#